data_AF-A0A7R9HFK7-F1
#
_entry.id   AF-A0A7R9HFK7-F1
#
_cell.length_a   1.000
_cell.length_b   1.000
_cell.length_c   1.000
_cell.angle_alpha   90.00
_cell.angle_beta   90.00
_cell.angle_gamma   90.00
#
_symmetry.space_group_name_H-M   'P 1'
#
loop_
_entity.id
_entity.type
_entity.pdbx_description
1 polymer ?
#
loop_
_entity_poly.entity_id
_entity_poly.type
_entity_poly.pdbx_seq_one_letter_code
_entity_poly.pdbx_strand_id
1 'polypeptide(L)'
;MSEKEGDGEKAKPAPPVISDQERDWAQAALTDFTKGSYGSCLQNLSKLEAARPQDTKVAHNKAVVEYYKTDLKKTDQFRKNMNAVCSQVTTA
;
A
#
# COMPACT_ATOMS: atom_id res chain seq x y z
N MET A 1 2.46 52.69 -13.07
CA MET A 1 3.50 51.67 -13.17
C MET A 1 2.80 50.34 -13.02
N SER A 2 2.84 49.52 -14.07
CA SER A 2 2.22 48.20 -14.12
C SER A 2 3.26 47.17 -13.74
N GLU A 3 3.06 46.45 -12.64
CA GLU A 3 3.83 45.25 -12.30
C GLU A 3 2.82 44.25 -11.73
N LYS A 4 2.24 43.43 -12.60
CA LYS A 4 2.71 42.10 -13.05
C LYS A 4 2.21 41.01 -12.11
N GLU A 5 1.22 40.29 -12.63
CA GLU A 5 0.69 39.03 -12.12
C GLU A 5 1.81 37.99 -11.99
N GLY A 6 1.76 37.22 -10.89
CA GLY A 6 2.56 36.03 -10.67
C GLY A 6 1.63 34.92 -10.20
N ASP A 7 1.17 34.14 -11.17
CA ASP A 7 0.30 32.98 -11.06
C ASP A 7 0.76 32.03 -9.94
N GLY A 8 -0.13 31.77 -8.99
CA GLY A 8 0.07 30.81 -7.93
C GLY A 8 -0.05 29.39 -8.48
N GLU A 9 1.03 28.88 -9.08
CA GLU A 9 1.11 27.49 -9.50
C GLU A 9 1.00 26.59 -8.27
N LYS A 10 -0.21 26.02 -8.07
CA LYS A 10 -0.47 25.00 -7.04
C LYS A 10 0.49 23.83 -7.29
N ALA A 11 1.55 23.76 -6.49
CA ALA A 11 2.44 22.61 -6.45
C ALA A 11 1.61 21.34 -6.26
N LYS A 12 1.54 20.51 -7.31
CA LYS A 12 1.03 19.14 -7.19
C LYS A 12 1.82 18.45 -6.08
N PRO A 13 1.18 17.71 -5.17
CA PRO A 13 1.93 17.00 -4.14
C PRO A 13 2.95 16.10 -4.83
N ALA A 14 4.23 16.29 -4.49
CA ALA A 14 5.31 15.48 -5.00
C ALA A 14 4.98 14.00 -4.70
N PRO A 15 5.22 13.09 -5.65
CA PRO A 15 4.98 11.68 -5.41
C PRO A 15 5.76 11.25 -4.16
N PRO A 16 5.17 10.38 -3.31
CA PRO A 16 5.83 9.93 -2.12
C PRO A 16 7.23 9.41 -2.47
N VAL A 17 8.25 9.89 -1.76
CA VAL A 17 9.60 9.36 -1.91
C VAL A 17 9.58 7.89 -1.45
N ILE A 18 9.94 6.98 -2.36
CA ILE A 18 10.07 5.54 -2.09
C ILE A 18 11.57 5.24 -2.07
N SER A 19 12.07 4.83 -0.91
CA SER A 19 13.45 4.38 -0.74
C SER A 19 13.73 3.10 -1.51
N ASP A 20 14.99 2.84 -1.83
CA ASP A 20 15.39 1.59 -2.50
C ASP A 20 15.03 0.36 -1.66
N GLN A 21 15.13 0.46 -0.33
CA GLN A 21 14.74 -0.61 0.58
C GLN A 21 13.24 -0.93 0.54
N GLU A 22 12.37 0.08 0.47
CA GLU A 22 10.93 -0.12 0.26
C GLU A 22 10.65 -0.77 -1.11
N ARG A 23 11.38 -0.33 -2.15
CA ARG A 23 11.25 -0.91 -3.48
C ARG A 23 11.65 -2.39 -3.49
N ASP A 24 12.73 -2.74 -2.82
CA ASP A 24 13.20 -4.13 -2.71
C ASP A 24 12.19 -5.02 -2.00
N TRP A 25 11.61 -4.56 -0.89
CA TRP A 25 10.55 -5.31 -0.21
C TRP A 25 9.30 -5.47 -1.06
N ALA A 26 8.92 -4.43 -1.82
CA ALA A 26 7.77 -4.51 -2.72
C ALA A 26 8.01 -5.52 -3.84
N GLN A 27 9.20 -5.51 -4.44
CA GLN A 27 9.59 -6.44 -5.49
C GLN A 27 9.69 -7.89 -4.97
N ALA A 28 10.22 -8.08 -3.76
CA ALA A 28 10.27 -9.37 -3.09
C ALA A 28 8.87 -9.90 -2.76
N ALA A 29 7.99 -9.06 -2.21
CA ALA A 29 6.61 -9.41 -1.91
C ALA A 29 5.85 -9.84 -3.18
N LEU A 30 6.00 -9.11 -4.29
CA LEU A 30 5.39 -9.47 -5.56
C LEU A 30 5.89 -10.83 -6.06
N THR A 31 7.21 -11.03 -6.03
CA THR A 31 7.84 -12.29 -6.44
C THR A 31 7.33 -13.47 -5.63
N ASP A 32 7.24 -13.31 -4.30
CA ASP A 32 6.72 -14.33 -3.40
C ASP A 32 5.24 -14.62 -3.64
N PHE A 33 4.44 -13.59 -3.90
CA PHE A 33 3.02 -13.74 -4.23
C PHE A 33 2.82 -14.55 -5.51
N THR A 34 3.55 -14.22 -6.58
CA THR A 34 3.48 -14.95 -7.86
C THR A 34 3.90 -16.42 -7.73
N LYS A 35 4.82 -16.72 -6.80
CA LYS A 35 5.24 -18.09 -6.49
C LYS A 35 4.27 -18.83 -5.55
N GLY A 36 3.22 -18.18 -5.05
CA GLY A 36 2.31 -18.74 -4.04
C GLY A 36 2.91 -18.82 -2.64
N SER A 37 4.07 -18.19 -2.40
CA SER A 37 4.71 -18.12 -1.08
C SER A 37 4.09 -16.99 -0.25
N TYR A 38 2.82 -17.17 0.14
CA TYR A 38 2.08 -16.14 0.87
C TYR A 38 2.66 -15.85 2.26
N GLY A 39 3.37 -16.80 2.86
CA GLY A 39 4.07 -16.59 4.14
C GLY A 39 5.18 -15.55 4.04
N SER A 40 6.10 -15.72 3.09
CA SER A 40 7.21 -14.78 2.84
C SER A 40 6.71 -13.44 2.31
N CYS A 41 5.71 -13.47 1.43
CA CYS A 41 5.05 -12.26 0.92
C CYS A 41 4.51 -11.40 2.08
N LEU A 42 3.82 -12.02 3.04
CA LEU A 42 3.23 -11.31 4.18
C LEU A 42 4.30 -10.72 5.11
N GLN A 43 5.46 -11.37 5.25
CA GLN A 43 6.60 -10.80 5.99
C GLN A 43 7.14 -9.53 5.32
N ASN A 44 7.32 -9.54 4.00
CA ASN A 44 7.77 -8.37 3.25
C ASN A 44 6.75 -7.23 3.30
N LEU A 45 5.45 -7.53 3.18
CA LEU A 45 4.38 -6.55 3.33
C LEU A 45 4.29 -5.97 4.74
N SER A 46 4.57 -6.76 5.78
CA SER A 46 4.59 -6.25 7.15
C SER A 46 5.74 -5.26 7.39
N LYS A 47 6.89 -5.45 6.72
CA LYS A 47 7.99 -4.46 6.75
C LYS A 47 7.61 -3.17 6.03
N LEU A 48 6.96 -3.29 4.88
CA LEU A 48 6.43 -2.15 4.13
C LEU A 48 5.37 -1.38 4.92
N GLU A 49 4.47 -2.07 5.61
CA GLU A 49 3.43 -1.46 6.44
C GLU A 49 4.05 -0.71 7.63
N ALA A 50 5.10 -1.27 8.24
CA ALA A 50 5.85 -0.58 9.29
C ALA A 50 6.57 0.67 8.78
N ALA A 51 7.11 0.65 7.56
CA ALA A 51 7.73 1.82 6.93
C ALA A 51 6.72 2.85 6.43
N ARG A 52 5.54 2.40 5.99
CA ARG A 52 4.48 3.22 5.39
C ARG A 52 3.10 2.88 5.99
N PRO A 53 2.84 3.22 7.27
CA PRO A 53 1.61 2.81 7.94
C PRO A 53 0.34 3.46 7.38
N GLN A 54 0.49 4.54 6.59
CA GLN A 54 -0.61 5.23 5.91
C GLN A 54 -0.80 4.78 4.45
N ASP A 55 0.00 3.83 3.98
CA ASP A 55 -0.09 3.35 2.60
C ASP A 55 -1.20 2.31 2.45
N THR A 56 -2.35 2.78 1.97
CA THR A 56 -3.54 1.96 1.75
C THR A 56 -3.31 0.83 0.75
N LYS A 57 -2.35 0.96 -0.18
CA LYS A 57 -2.01 -0.13 -1.11
C LYS A 57 -1.27 -1.26 -0.40
N VAL A 58 -0.37 -0.93 0.54
CA VAL A 58 0.32 -1.94 1.35
C VAL A 58 -0.67 -2.68 2.24
N ALA A 59 -1.57 -1.95 2.91
CA ALA A 59 -2.63 -2.54 3.73
C ALA A 59 -3.57 -3.45 2.90
N HIS A 60 -3.96 -3.01 1.70
CA HIS A 60 -4.73 -3.80 0.74
C HIS A 60 -4.00 -5.10 0.38
N ASN A 61 -2.76 -5.00 -0.08
CA ASN A 61 -1.96 -6.15 -0.49
C ASN A 61 -1.84 -7.17 0.64
N LYS A 62 -1.63 -6.71 1.88
CA LYS A 62 -1.55 -7.59 3.05
C LYS A 62 -2.86 -8.33 3.30
N ALA A 63 -4.00 -7.65 3.21
CA ALA A 63 -5.31 -8.28 3.35
C ALA A 63 -5.56 -9.36 2.28
N VAL A 64 -5.18 -9.09 1.03
CA VAL A 64 -5.28 -10.06 -0.07
C VAL A 64 -4.39 -11.28 0.19
N VAL A 65 -3.11 -11.07 0.52
CA VAL A 65 -2.16 -12.16 0.79
C VAL A 65 -2.60 -13.02 1.96
N GLU A 66 -3.11 -12.42 3.03
CA GLU A 66 -3.65 -13.16 4.18
C GLU A 66 -4.84 -14.03 3.77
N TYR A 67 -5.73 -13.51 2.91
CA TYR A 67 -6.87 -14.27 2.40
C TYR A 67 -6.44 -15.48 1.56
N TYR A 68 -5.48 -15.29 0.64
CA TYR A 68 -4.88 -16.38 -0.14
C TYR A 68 -4.17 -17.41 0.74
N LYS A 69 -3.47 -16.97 1.79
CA LYS A 69 -2.83 -17.87 2.77
C LYS A 69 -3.83 -18.75 3.51
N THR A 70 -5.09 -18.33 3.62
CA THR A 70 -6.16 -19.12 4.26
C THR A 70 -6.95 -20.00 3.29
N ASP A 71 -6.41 -20.27 2.10
CA ASP A 71 -7.10 -20.97 1.01
C ASP A 71 -8.45 -20.33 0.65
N LEU A 72 -8.55 -18.99 0.76
CA LEU A 72 -9.77 -18.24 0.49
C LEU A 72 -10.95 -18.59 1.41
N LYS A 73 -10.70 -19.17 2.60
CA LYS A 73 -11.75 -19.60 3.53
C LYS A 73 -12.20 -18.52 4.50
N LYS A 74 -11.33 -17.55 4.83
CA LYS A 74 -11.65 -16.48 5.80
C LYS A 74 -12.28 -15.25 5.15
N THR A 75 -13.36 -15.44 4.39
CA THR A 75 -14.01 -14.36 3.61
C THR A 75 -14.56 -13.24 4.49
N ASP A 76 -15.15 -13.55 5.64
CA ASP A 76 -15.66 -12.53 6.58
C ASP A 76 -14.53 -11.64 7.12
N GLN A 77 -13.41 -12.24 7.51
CA GLN A 77 -12.23 -11.50 7.97
C GLN A 77 -11.64 -10.65 6.84
N PHE A 78 -11.54 -11.21 5.63
CA PHE A 78 -11.08 -10.47 4.46
C PHE A 78 -11.98 -9.26 4.17
N ARG A 79 -13.31 -9.42 4.20
CA ARG A 79 -14.26 -8.32 4.03
C ARG A 79 -14.08 -7.23 5.09
N LYS A 80 -13.88 -7.62 6.36
CA LYS A 80 -13.59 -6.68 7.44
C LYS A 80 -12.31 -5.90 7.19
N ASN A 81 -11.24 -6.57 6.78
CA ASN A 81 -9.97 -5.94 6.47
C ASN A 81 -10.10 -4.98 5.27
N MET A 82 -10.78 -5.40 4.20
CA MET A 82 -11.02 -4.57 3.01
C MET A 82 -11.85 -3.32 3.33
N ASN A 83 -12.90 -3.45 4.16
CA ASN A 83 -13.67 -2.30 4.61
C ASN A 83 -12.79 -1.29 5.37
N ALA A 84 -11.89 -1.77 6.24
CA ALA A 84 -10.96 -0.90 6.95
C ALA A 84 -10.00 -0.16 6.00
N VAL A 85 -9.57 -0.82 4.91
CA VAL A 85 -8.74 -0.19 3.86
C VAL A 85 -9.55 0.87 3.10
N CYS A 86 -10.78 0.55 2.68
CA CYS A 86 -11.65 1.50 1.96
C CYS A 86 -11.96 2.74 2.80
N SER A 87 -12.20 2.57 4.10
CA SER A 87 -12.40 3.69 5.02
C SER A 87 -11.20 4.65 5.03
N GLN A 88 -9.97 4.13 4.99
CA GLN A 88 -8.76 4.94 4.96
C GLN A 88 -8.59 5.72 3.65
N VAL A 89 -9.11 5.21 2.53
CA VAL A 89 -9.07 5.89 1.22
C VAL A 89 -10.12 7.00 1.14
N THR A 90 -11.26 6.84 1.83
CA THR A 90 -12.39 7.78 1.72
C THR A 90 -12.20 9.02 2.61
N THR A 91 -11.39 8.94 3.66
CA THR A 91 -11.06 10.07 4.55
C THR A 91 -9.78 10.83 4.16
N ALA A 92 -9.18 10.56 3.01
CA ALA A 92 -7.95 11.21 2.52
C ALA A 92 -8.23 12.33 1.51
#